data_AF-A0A1D1YPB6-F1
#
_entry.id   AF-A0A1D1YPB6-F1
#
_cell.length_a   1.000
_cell.length_b   1.000
_cell.length_c   1.000
_cell.angle_alpha   90.00
_cell.angle_beta   90.00
_cell.angle_gamma   90.00
#
_symmetry.space_group_name_H-M   'P 1'
#
loop_
_entity.id
_entity.type
_entity.pdbx_description
1 polymer ?
#
loop_
_entity_poly.entity_id
_entity_poly.type
_entity_poly.pdbx_seq_one_letter_code
_entity_poly.pdbx_strand_id
1 'polypeptide(L)'
;MLHQQFNAGFVMPAGAPQTPVVNTVTPDELDIPEFKQYNKEIYESSKSGNRRRRKTTREDCDTASSLDGYDGEDGNGSVTHAEFRRQIHIQSEQRRRAEIKDGFEELRRQLPISNNGRKMSKALLLQKTVAHLKNMKSKETFLIEEVNRLHQYISYLAAELEREKRLNAVYQQQETLDKIYAIGL
;
A
#
# COMPACT_ATOMS: atom_id res chain seq x y z
N MET A 1 27.14 -19.28 -62.29
CA MET A 1 27.02 -19.78 -60.90
C MET A 1 26.44 -18.66 -60.04
N LEU A 2 25.68 -19.06 -59.04
CA LEU A 2 24.59 -18.33 -58.36
C LEU A 2 24.94 -16.92 -57.86
N HIS A 3 24.08 -15.97 -58.22
CA HIS A 3 23.88 -14.69 -57.54
C HIS A 3 23.25 -14.98 -56.17
N GLN A 4 24.01 -14.89 -55.08
CA GLN A 4 23.48 -14.96 -53.73
C GLN A 4 23.30 -13.53 -53.21
N GLN A 5 22.07 -13.05 -53.29
CA GLN A 5 21.62 -11.86 -52.58
C GLN A 5 21.53 -12.22 -51.09
N PHE A 6 22.30 -11.52 -50.24
CA PHE A 6 22.01 -11.46 -48.80
C PHE A 6 21.64 -10.02 -48.45
N ASN A 7 20.34 -9.77 -48.55
CA ASN A 7 19.70 -8.61 -47.98
C ASN A 7 19.56 -8.86 -46.47
N ALA A 8 20.57 -8.50 -45.68
CA ALA A 8 20.49 -8.56 -44.23
C ALA A 8 19.75 -7.31 -43.71
N GLY A 9 18.43 -7.31 -43.90
CA GLY A 9 17.53 -6.41 -43.18
C GLY A 9 17.54 -6.77 -41.70
N PHE A 10 18.43 -6.15 -40.93
CA PHE A 10 18.32 -6.13 -39.48
C PHE A 10 17.14 -5.23 -39.12
N VAL A 11 15.97 -5.84 -39.00
CA VAL A 11 14.78 -5.21 -38.42
C VAL A 11 15.10 -4.95 -36.95
N MET A 12 15.35 -3.68 -36.63
CA MET A 12 15.37 -3.19 -35.25
C MET A 12 14.00 -3.50 -34.62
N PRO A 13 13.92 -4.14 -33.46
CA PRO A 13 12.68 -4.10 -32.71
C PRO A 13 12.50 -2.65 -32.26
N ALA A 14 11.42 -2.00 -32.72
CA ALA A 14 11.00 -0.71 -32.21
C ALA A 14 10.62 -0.88 -30.74
N GLY A 15 11.60 -0.73 -29.85
CA GLY A 15 11.38 -0.59 -28.43
C GLY A 15 10.67 0.73 -28.19
N ALA A 16 9.36 0.67 -27.94
CA ALA A 16 8.60 1.78 -27.42
C ALA A 16 9.31 2.36 -26.17
N PRO A 17 9.29 3.68 -25.95
CA PRO A 17 9.83 4.26 -24.72
C PRO A 17 9.00 3.72 -23.55
N GLN A 18 9.58 2.79 -22.79
CA GLN A 18 9.02 2.35 -21.53
C GLN A 18 9.12 3.52 -20.56
N THR A 19 8.01 4.24 -20.40
CA THR A 19 7.80 5.18 -19.31
C THR A 19 8.03 4.46 -17.98
N PRO A 20 8.60 5.12 -16.96
CA PRO A 20 8.74 4.50 -15.65
C PRO A 20 7.34 4.09 -15.17
N VAL A 21 7.14 2.78 -14.96
CA VAL A 21 5.92 2.25 -14.35
C VAL A 21 5.98 2.66 -12.88
N VAL A 22 5.55 3.88 -12.61
CA VAL A 22 5.13 4.29 -11.28
C VAL A 22 3.93 3.39 -11.00
N ASN A 23 4.08 2.47 -10.04
CA ASN A 23 2.93 1.79 -9.43
C ASN A 23 2.12 2.86 -8.69
N THR A 24 1.36 3.67 -9.44
CA THR A 24 0.26 4.43 -8.89
C THR A 24 -0.82 3.40 -8.63
N VAL A 25 -0.83 2.87 -7.40
CA VAL A 25 -2.00 2.20 -6.85
C VAL A 25 -3.17 3.16 -7.10
N THR A 26 -4.07 2.77 -7.99
CA THR A 26 -5.32 3.49 -8.23
C THR A 26 -6.03 3.62 -6.87
N PRO A 27 -6.53 4.81 -6.49
CA PRO A 27 -7.15 5.02 -5.18
C PRO A 27 -8.35 4.11 -4.87
N ASP A 28 -8.85 3.40 -5.87
CA ASP A 28 -9.99 2.49 -5.81
C ASP A 28 -9.68 1.11 -5.22
N GLU A 29 -8.42 0.77 -4.93
CA GLU A 29 -8.04 -0.57 -4.41
C GLU A 29 -7.47 -0.52 -2.99
N LEU A 30 -7.98 0.39 -2.16
CA LEU A 30 -7.88 0.26 -0.72
C LEU A 30 -9.31 0.26 -0.20
N ASP A 31 -9.75 -0.88 0.32
CA ASP A 31 -11.01 -1.06 1.06
C ASP A 31 -10.93 -0.29 2.39
N ILE A 32 -10.77 1.03 2.27
CA ILE A 32 -10.73 1.98 3.38
C ILE A 32 -12.19 2.20 3.74
N PRO A 33 -12.66 1.74 4.92
CA PRO A 33 -14.01 2.04 5.35
C PRO A 33 -14.19 3.55 5.35
N GLU A 34 -15.11 4.02 4.51
CA GLU A 34 -15.41 5.43 4.30
C GLU A 34 -15.64 6.09 5.66
N PHE A 35 -14.67 6.91 6.08
CA PHE A 35 -14.71 7.56 7.38
C PHE A 35 -15.77 8.64 7.30
N LYS A 36 -17.01 8.32 7.67
CA LYS A 36 -18.09 9.30 7.75
C LYS A 36 -17.66 10.39 8.70
N GLN A 37 -17.26 11.52 8.12
CA GLN A 37 -16.80 12.69 8.84
C GLN A 37 -17.89 13.07 9.84
N TYR A 38 -17.49 13.16 11.11
CA TYR A 38 -18.40 13.51 12.20
C TYR A 38 -18.98 14.91 11.93
N ASN A 39 -20.18 14.97 11.37
CA ASN A 39 -20.94 16.19 11.20
C ASN A 39 -21.73 16.43 12.49
N LYS A 40 -21.14 17.27 13.35
CA LYS A 40 -21.68 17.70 14.64
C LYS A 40 -23.15 18.14 14.55
N GLU A 41 -23.52 18.87 13.50
CA GLU A 41 -24.88 19.37 13.28
C GLU A 41 -25.94 18.26 13.11
N ILE A 42 -25.60 17.15 12.44
CA ILE A 42 -26.52 16.02 12.22
C ILE A 42 -26.75 15.26 13.53
N TYR A 43 -25.71 15.15 14.36
CA TYR A 43 -25.76 14.47 15.65
C TYR A 43 -26.51 15.28 16.72
N GLU A 44 -26.39 16.61 16.69
CA GLU A 44 -27.08 17.50 17.63
C GLU A 44 -28.53 17.77 17.21
N SER A 45 -28.81 17.86 15.90
CA SER A 45 -30.17 18.04 15.36
C SER A 45 -31.12 16.89 15.73
N SER A 46 -30.61 15.65 15.75
CA SER A 46 -31.38 14.45 16.09
C SER A 46 -31.76 14.32 17.58
N LYS A 47 -31.25 15.20 18.46
CA LYS A 47 -31.70 15.31 19.86
C LYS A 47 -32.86 16.28 20.07
N SER A 48 -33.20 17.16 19.11
CA SER A 48 -34.18 18.24 19.33
C SER A 48 -35.47 18.17 18.50
N GLY A 49 -35.55 17.30 17.49
CA GLY A 49 -36.66 17.32 16.53
C GLY A 49 -37.71 16.24 16.72
N ASN A 50 -38.78 16.56 17.46
CA ASN A 50 -40.01 15.76 17.45
C ASN A 50 -40.75 15.95 16.10
N ARG A 51 -41.23 14.86 15.50
CA ARG A 51 -42.23 14.76 14.42
C ARG A 51 -41.93 15.46 13.08
N ARG A 52 -41.59 14.68 12.04
CA ARG A 52 -42.15 14.83 10.69
C ARG A 52 -41.90 13.59 9.83
N ARG A 53 -43.00 12.89 9.50
CA ARG A 53 -43.11 11.88 8.45
C ARG A 53 -42.44 12.39 7.16
N ARG A 54 -41.54 11.60 6.57
CA ARG A 54 -41.31 11.61 5.12
C ARG A 54 -40.90 10.22 4.63
N LYS A 55 -41.77 9.70 3.77
CA LYS A 55 -41.63 8.51 2.93
C LYS A 55 -40.62 8.81 1.82
N THR A 56 -39.55 8.02 1.70
CA THR A 56 -38.80 7.83 0.44
C THR A 56 -38.10 6.47 0.45
N THR A 57 -38.26 5.78 -0.68
CA THR A 57 -37.83 4.44 -1.07
C THR A 57 -36.32 4.23 -1.05
N ARG A 58 -35.85 3.18 -0.38
CA ARG A 58 -34.62 2.43 -0.69
C ARG A 58 -34.85 0.97 -0.29
N GLU A 59 -34.78 0.08 -1.27
CA GLU A 59 -34.79 -1.36 -1.04
C GLU A 59 -33.42 -1.83 -0.52
N ASP A 60 -33.44 -2.98 0.16
CA ASP A 60 -32.37 -3.72 0.84
C ASP A 60 -31.86 -3.22 2.21
N CYS A 61 -32.60 -3.62 3.25
CA CYS A 61 -32.00 -4.41 4.33
C CYS A 61 -33.05 -5.37 4.92
N ASP A 62 -32.87 -6.65 4.60
CA ASP A 62 -33.69 -7.75 5.09
C ASP A 62 -33.64 -7.91 6.61
N THR A 63 -34.77 -8.38 7.14
CA THR A 63 -35.05 -8.78 8.53
C THR A 63 -35.60 -7.69 9.45
N ALA A 64 -36.54 -6.90 8.95
CA ALA A 64 -37.60 -6.36 9.79
C ALA A 64 -38.76 -7.36 9.76
N SER A 65 -38.85 -8.26 10.75
CA SER A 65 -40.06 -9.03 10.94
C SER A 65 -41.20 -8.05 11.24
N SER A 66 -42.06 -7.95 10.24
CA SER A 66 -43.36 -7.33 10.30
C SER A 66 -44.16 -7.87 11.49
N LEU A 67 -44.48 -6.99 12.44
CA LEU A 67 -45.73 -7.08 13.16
C LEU A 67 -46.23 -5.65 13.36
N ASP A 68 -46.96 -5.17 12.35
CA ASP A 68 -47.83 -4.02 12.47
C ASP A 68 -49.11 -4.45 13.19
N GLY A 69 -49.60 -3.59 14.08
CA GLY A 69 -50.95 -3.69 14.64
C GLY A 69 -51.06 -4.15 16.10
N TYR A 70 -50.82 -3.23 17.04
CA TYR A 70 -51.73 -3.03 18.18
C TYR A 70 -51.66 -1.55 18.57
N ASP A 71 -52.68 -0.81 18.12
CA ASP A 71 -53.08 0.48 18.68
C ASP A 71 -53.70 0.18 20.06
N GLY A 72 -53.02 0.64 21.10
CA GLY A 72 -53.43 0.45 22.48
C GLY A 72 -52.82 1.57 23.30
N GLU A 73 -53.65 2.54 23.65
CA GLU A 73 -53.35 3.59 24.61
C GLU A 73 -52.77 3.00 25.89
N ASP A 74 -51.48 3.20 26.14
CA ASP A 74 -50.94 3.44 27.48
C ASP A 74 -49.51 3.99 27.35
N GLY A 75 -49.08 4.84 28.28
CA GLY A 75 -47.79 5.55 28.29
C GLY A 75 -46.52 4.67 28.38
N ASN A 76 -46.61 3.39 28.01
CA ASN A 76 -45.62 2.34 28.22
C ASN A 76 -44.93 1.89 26.91
N GLY A 77 -45.52 2.10 25.73
CA GLY A 77 -44.95 1.67 24.44
C GLY A 77 -43.73 2.49 23.96
N SER A 78 -43.56 3.72 24.44
CA SER A 78 -42.37 4.53 24.15
C SER A 78 -41.13 4.02 24.91
N VAL A 79 -41.33 3.38 26.07
CA VAL A 79 -40.24 2.86 26.90
C VAL A 79 -39.60 1.65 26.22
N THR A 80 -40.40 0.74 25.66
CA THR A 80 -39.92 -0.45 24.96
C THR A 80 -39.16 -0.11 23.67
N HIS A 81 -39.60 0.89 22.90
CA HIS A 81 -38.86 1.36 21.72
C HIS A 81 -37.54 2.05 22.11
N ALA A 82 -37.52 2.82 23.20
CA ALA A 82 -36.29 3.42 23.73
C ALA A 82 -35.32 2.35 24.24
N GLU A 83 -35.82 1.29 24.89
CA GLU A 83 -35.03 0.15 25.34
C GLU A 83 -34.46 -0.67 24.17
N PHE A 84 -35.26 -0.91 23.12
CA PHE A 84 -34.79 -1.58 21.91
C PHE A 84 -33.66 -0.79 21.23
N ARG A 85 -33.82 0.53 21.09
CA ARG A 85 -32.74 1.40 20.58
C ARG A 85 -31.50 1.36 21.47
N ARG A 86 -31.68 1.35 22.79
CA ARG A 86 -30.58 1.20 23.75
C ARG A 86 -29.84 -0.12 23.54
N GLN A 87 -30.55 -1.22 23.33
CA GLN A 87 -29.94 -2.54 23.07
C GLN A 87 -29.14 -2.54 21.76
N ILE A 88 -29.67 -1.97 20.68
CA ILE A 88 -28.94 -1.82 19.41
C ILE A 88 -27.64 -1.03 19.63
N HIS A 89 -27.72 0.10 20.33
CA HIS A 89 -26.53 0.90 20.62
C HIS A 89 -25.48 0.13 21.43
N ILE A 90 -25.90 -0.65 22.42
CA ILE A 90 -25.00 -1.49 23.22
C ILE A 90 -24.35 -2.57 22.33
N GLN A 91 -25.14 -3.28 21.52
CA GLN A 91 -24.63 -4.34 20.64
C GLN A 91 -23.65 -3.79 19.60
N SER A 92 -23.98 -2.66 18.98
CA SER A 92 -23.11 -1.98 18.02
C SER A 92 -21.77 -1.57 18.65
N GLU A 93 -21.79 -0.99 19.85
CA GLU A 93 -20.56 -0.59 20.54
C GLU A 93 -19.74 -1.80 21.02
N GLN A 94 -20.39 -2.90 21.42
CA GLN A 94 -19.69 -4.15 21.74
C GLN A 94 -18.96 -4.71 20.52
N ARG A 95 -19.61 -4.74 19.35
CA ARG A 95 -18.98 -5.15 18.09
C ARG A 95 -17.77 -4.29 17.78
N ARG A 96 -17.92 -2.96 17.83
CA ARG A 96 -16.81 -2.01 17.61
C ARG A 96 -15.64 -2.27 18.57
N ARG A 97 -15.91 -2.56 19.84
CA ARG A 97 -14.87 -2.86 20.83
C ARG A 97 -14.15 -4.19 20.55
N ALA A 98 -14.86 -5.19 20.04
CA ALA A 98 -14.28 -6.46 19.63
C ALA A 98 -13.33 -6.26 18.43
N GLU A 99 -13.79 -5.58 17.39
CA GLU A 99 -12.98 -5.26 16.19
C GLU A 99 -11.70 -4.49 16.57
N ILE A 100 -11.79 -3.49 17.43
CA ILE A 100 -10.63 -2.75 17.93
C ILE A 100 -9.66 -3.67 18.68
N LYS A 101 -10.19 -4.57 19.52
CA LYS A 101 -9.36 -5.52 20.27
C LYS A 101 -8.59 -6.44 19.32
N ASP A 102 -9.27 -6.97 18.30
CA ASP A 102 -8.67 -7.84 17.30
C ASP A 102 -7.59 -7.11 16.49
N GLY A 103 -7.85 -5.84 16.13
CA GLY A 103 -6.85 -4.97 15.49
C GLY A 103 -5.59 -4.76 16.34
N PHE A 104 -5.73 -4.64 17.67
CA PHE A 104 -4.56 -4.57 18.57
C PHE A 104 -3.81 -5.92 18.67
N GLU A 105 -4.51 -7.04 18.58
CA GLU A 105 -3.89 -8.37 18.58
C GLU A 105 -3.11 -8.61 17.28
N GLU A 106 -3.67 -8.21 16.14
CA GLU A 106 -2.96 -8.22 14.85
C GLU A 106 -1.74 -7.31 14.87
N LEU A 107 -1.90 -6.05 15.32
CA LEU A 107 -0.79 -5.12 15.42
C LEU A 107 0.36 -5.68 16.25
N ARG A 108 0.04 -6.42 17.31
CA ARG A 108 1.05 -7.06 18.16
C ARG A 108 1.81 -8.18 17.46
N ARG A 109 1.18 -8.94 16.56
CA ARG A 109 1.82 -10.02 15.77
C ARG A 109 2.85 -9.48 14.79
N GLN A 110 2.63 -8.27 14.27
CA GLN A 110 3.51 -7.62 13.29
C GLN A 110 4.79 -7.02 13.90
N LEU A 111 4.90 -6.95 15.23
CA LEU A 111 6.08 -6.41 15.89
C LEU A 111 7.10 -7.52 16.19
N PRO A 112 8.42 -7.25 16.11
CA PRO A 112 9.49 -8.23 16.29
C PRO A 112 9.73 -8.62 17.76
N ILE A 113 8.69 -8.58 18.59
CA ILE A 113 8.79 -8.77 20.04
C ILE A 113 8.28 -10.17 20.36
N SER A 114 9.21 -11.07 20.73
CA SER A 114 8.84 -12.31 21.42
C SER A 114 8.39 -11.94 22.83
N ASN A 115 7.07 -11.86 22.99
CA ASN A 115 6.50 -11.59 24.30
C ASN A 115 6.64 -12.87 25.10
N ASN A 116 7.57 -12.91 26.06
CA ASN A 116 7.71 -13.99 27.06
C ASN A 116 6.46 -14.04 27.98
N GLY A 117 5.29 -14.35 27.43
CA GLY A 117 4.00 -14.43 28.10
C GLY A 117 3.38 -13.12 28.60
N ARG A 118 4.14 -12.02 28.73
CA ARG A 118 3.61 -10.76 29.33
C ARG A 118 2.77 -9.95 28.34
N LYS A 119 1.62 -9.45 28.77
CA LYS A 119 0.76 -8.53 28.01
C LYS A 119 1.34 -7.11 28.06
N MET A 120 1.45 -6.44 26.91
CA MET A 120 1.80 -5.02 26.85
C MET A 120 0.54 -4.16 26.99
N SER A 121 0.67 -2.97 27.59
CA SER A 121 -0.43 -1.99 27.62
C SER A 121 -0.71 -1.45 26.21
N LYS A 122 -1.93 -0.96 25.95
CA LYS A 122 -2.30 -0.38 24.65
C LYS A 122 -1.38 0.78 24.27
N ALA A 123 -1.10 1.67 25.21
CA ALA A 123 -0.20 2.81 24.99
C ALA A 123 1.22 2.36 24.64
N LEU A 124 1.77 1.37 25.36
CA LEU A 124 3.10 0.84 25.09
C LEU A 124 3.17 0.14 23.73
N LEU A 125 2.13 -0.63 23.38
CA LEU A 125 2.04 -1.29 22.08
C LEU A 125 2.12 -0.26 20.94
N LEU A 126 1.32 0.81 21.01
CA LEU A 126 1.35 1.90 20.03
C LEU A 126 2.72 2.58 19.94
N GLN A 127 3.35 2.89 21.09
CA GLN A 127 4.68 3.48 21.13
C GLN A 127 5.73 2.59 20.46
N LYS A 128 5.70 1.28 20.74
CA LYS A 128 6.61 0.31 20.12
C LYS A 128 6.36 0.16 18.63
N THR A 129 5.11 0.21 18.18
CA THR A 129 4.78 0.23 16.75
C THR A 129 5.40 1.44 16.05
N VAL A 130 5.26 2.64 16.62
CA VAL A 130 5.85 3.85 16.05
C VAL A 130 7.38 3.72 15.99
N ALA A 131 8.01 3.22 17.06
CA ALA A 131 9.45 2.99 17.08
C ALA A 131 9.89 1.97 16.01
N HIS A 132 9.14 0.88 15.84
CA HIS A 132 9.39 -0.12 14.82
C HIS A 132 9.31 0.48 13.40
N LEU A 133 8.24 1.22 13.10
CA LEU A 133 8.07 1.88 11.80
C LEU A 133 9.22 2.85 11.51
N LYS A 134 9.65 3.64 12.50
CA LYS A 134 10.81 4.53 12.35
C LYS A 134 12.09 3.76 12.05
N ASN A 135 12.32 2.64 12.73
CA ASN A 135 13.46 1.78 12.48
C ASN A 135 13.43 1.15 11.08
N MET A 136 12.26 0.66 10.64
CA MET A 136 12.07 0.13 9.29
C MET A 136 12.38 1.17 8.22
N LYS A 137 11.83 2.39 8.36
CA LYS A 137 12.13 3.50 7.44
C LYS A 137 13.63 3.83 7.39
N SER A 138 14.29 3.86 8.55
CA SER A 138 15.74 4.14 8.62
C SER A 138 16.58 3.02 7.97
N LYS A 139 16.14 1.76 8.09
CA LYS A 139 16.79 0.63 7.43
C LYS A 139 16.58 0.66 5.92
N GLU A 140 15.37 0.99 5.49
CA GLU A 140 15.03 1.16 4.08
C GLU A 140 15.91 2.24 3.43
N THR A 141 16.03 3.42 4.05
CA THR A 141 16.90 4.50 3.55
C THR A 141 18.36 4.07 3.49
N PHE A 142 18.86 3.40 4.53
CA PHE A 142 20.23 2.89 4.55
C PHE A 142 20.50 1.88 3.42
N LEU A 143 19.57 0.95 3.18
CA LEU A 143 19.71 -0.03 2.10
C LEU A 143 19.67 0.63 0.72
N ILE A 144 18.82 1.63 0.52
CA ILE A 144 18.77 2.41 -0.74
C ILE A 144 20.09 3.13 -0.98
N GLU A 145 20.65 3.78 0.05
CA GLU A 145 21.95 4.44 -0.03
C GLU A 145 23.06 3.45 -0.40
N GLU A 146 23.06 2.27 0.22
CA GLU A 146 24.05 1.23 -0.06
C GLU A 146 23.93 0.67 -1.48
N VAL A 147 22.70 0.45 -1.96
CA VAL A 147 22.44 0.05 -3.35
C VAL A 147 22.96 1.12 -4.32
N ASN A 148 22.71 2.40 -4.06
CA ASN A 148 23.20 3.49 -4.89
C ASN A 148 24.73 3.56 -4.90
N ARG A 149 25.37 3.38 -3.74
CA ARG A 149 26.84 3.34 -3.61
C ARG A 149 27.43 2.19 -4.41
N LEU A 150 26.84 1.00 -4.32
CA LEU A 150 27.29 -0.18 -5.08
C LEU A 150 27.09 0.02 -6.58
N HIS A 151 25.97 0.60 -7.02
CA HIS A 151 25.75 0.93 -8.42
C HIS A 151 26.81 1.91 -8.95
N GLN A 152 27.11 2.98 -8.20
CA GLN A 152 28.17 3.92 -8.58
C GLN A 152 29.53 3.23 -8.72
N TYR A 153 29.85 2.33 -7.79
CA TYR A 153 31.10 1.56 -7.83
C TYR A 153 31.16 0.62 -9.06
N ILE A 154 30.07 -0.07 -9.38
CA ILE A 154 29.98 -0.91 -10.58
C ILE A 154 30.14 -0.05 -11.85
N SER A 155 29.47 1.10 -11.93
CA SER A 155 29.60 2.01 -13.07
C SER A 155 31.03 2.53 -13.23
N TYR A 156 31.69 2.86 -12.12
CA TYR A 156 33.11 3.26 -12.13
C TYR A 156 34.01 2.15 -12.66
N LEU A 157 33.90 0.94 -12.11
CA LEU A 157 34.70 -0.21 -12.57
C LEU A 157 34.43 -0.57 -14.03
N ALA A 158 33.19 -0.44 -14.50
CA ALA A 158 32.84 -0.69 -15.90
C ALA A 158 33.50 0.34 -16.85
N ALA A 159 33.52 1.63 -16.47
CA ALA A 159 34.20 2.67 -17.23
C ALA A 159 35.72 2.46 -17.26
N GLU A 160 36.30 2.06 -16.13
CA GLU A 160 37.73 1.78 -16.01
C GLU A 160 38.14 0.57 -16.85
N LEU A 161 37.34 -0.51 -16.83
CA LEU A 161 37.55 -1.68 -17.67
C LEU A 161 37.50 -1.33 -19.16
N GLU A 162 36.55 -0.49 -19.55
CA GLU A 162 36.40 -0.03 -20.93
C GLU A 162 37.59 0.84 -21.37
N ARG A 163 38.10 1.71 -20.48
CA ARG A 163 39.33 2.49 -20.70
C ARG A 163 40.53 1.58 -20.96
N GLU A 164 40.73 0.58 -20.11
CA GLU A 164 41.82 -0.40 -20.25
C GLU A 164 41.72 -1.22 -21.55
N LYS A 165 40.51 -1.66 -21.92
CA LYS A 165 40.29 -2.36 -23.20
C LYS A 165 40.70 -1.50 -24.40
N ARG A 166 40.36 -0.21 -24.39
CA ARG A 166 40.74 0.72 -25.46
C ARG A 166 42.25 0.90 -25.54
N LEU A 167 42.94 1.08 -24.42
CA LEU A 167 44.39 1.18 -24.41
C LEU A 167 45.06 -0.09 -24.94
N ASN A 168 44.62 -1.26 -24.48
CA ASN A 168 45.15 -2.54 -24.96
C ASN A 168 44.94 -2.72 -26.48
N ALA A 169 43.79 -2.32 -27.02
CA ALA A 169 43.54 -2.36 -28.46
C ALA A 169 44.53 -1.46 -29.24
N VAL A 170 44.83 -0.26 -28.72
CA VAL A 170 45.83 0.65 -29.33
C VAL A 170 47.23 0.04 -29.27
N TYR A 171 47.64 -0.54 -28.14
CA TYR A 171 48.95 -1.19 -28.02
C TYR A 171 49.12 -2.36 -29.00
N GLN A 172 48.09 -3.19 -29.17
CA GLN A 172 48.12 -4.29 -30.15
C GLN A 172 48.20 -3.79 -31.59
N GLN A 173 47.51 -2.70 -31.93
CA GLN A 173 47.62 -2.07 -33.23
C GLN A 173 49.05 -1.57 -33.49
N GLN A 174 49.67 -0.91 -32.50
CA GLN A 174 51.05 -0.45 -32.61
C GLN A 174 52.03 -1.61 -32.84
N GLU A 175 51.92 -2.67 -32.04
CA GLU A 175 52.78 -3.86 -32.18
C GLU A 175 52.60 -4.51 -33.57
N THR A 176 51.37 -4.53 -34.09
CA THR A 176 51.08 -5.05 -35.43
C THR A 176 51.75 -4.19 -36.51
N LEU A 177 51.68 -2.86 -36.39
CA LEU A 177 52.37 -1.94 -37.30
C LEU A 177 53.89 -2.12 -37.25
N ASP A 178 54.47 -2.18 -36.05
CA ASP A 178 55.91 -2.38 -35.86
C ASP A 178 56.40 -3.68 -36.53
N LYS A 179 55.62 -4.76 -36.40
CA LYS A 179 55.90 -6.03 -37.10
C LYS A 179 55.85 -5.88 -38.61
N ILE A 180 54.87 -5.16 -39.16
CA ILE A 180 54.77 -4.92 -40.62
C ILE A 180 55.99 -4.14 -41.11
N TYR A 181 56.38 -3.06 -40.42
CA TYR A 181 57.56 -2.26 -40.78
C TYR A 181 58.87 -3.06 -40.71
N ALA A 182 59.00 -3.98 -39.75
CA ALA A 182 60.18 -4.83 -39.63
C ALA A 182 60.37 -5.82 -40.79
N ILE A 183 59.30 -6.17 -41.52
CA ILE A 183 59.34 -7.12 -42.66
C ILE A 183 59.72 -6.41 -43.98
N GLY A 184 59.80 -5.07 -44.00
CA GLY A 184 60.35 -4.31 -45.13
C GLY A 184 59.40 -4.17 -46.33
N LEU A 185 58.17 -3.74 -46.08
CA LEU A 185 57.33 -3.07 -47.08
C LEU A 185 57.60 -1.56 -47.08
#